data_AF-A0A1B1ZRZ0-F1
#
_entry.id   AF-A0A1B1ZRZ0-F1
#
_cell.length_a   1.000
_cell.length_b   1.000
_cell.length_c   1.000
_cell.angle_alpha   90.00
_cell.angle_beta   90.00
_cell.angle_gamma   90.00
#
_symmetry.space_group_name_H-M   'P 1'
#
loop_
_entity.id
_entity.type
_entity.pdbx_description
1 polymer ?
#
loop_
_entity_poly.entity_id
_entity_poly.type
_entity_poly.pdbx_seq_one_letter_code
_entity_poly.pdbx_strand_id
1 'polypeptide(L)'
;MDCQECREVLSAALDGEAAPAERAAAGAHAAGCPDCSRYAADADRVTRLARVGPAEQMPDVAGTVLAALGVTEPAPAPAPVEQPVLTCVSGGCCDAADAGPAPAGSACGCLASCGCGCQEGAPCRCGTRAA
;
A
#
# COMPACT_ATOMS: atom_id res chain seq x y z
N MET A 1 13.43 -18.40 -20.79
CA MET A 1 14.04 -17.06 -20.76
C MET A 1 15.05 -17.01 -19.65
N ASP A 2 16.10 -16.23 -19.85
CA ASP A 2 17.06 -15.89 -18.81
C ASP A 2 16.57 -14.71 -17.95
N CYS A 3 17.36 -14.34 -16.94
CA CYS A 3 17.02 -13.27 -16.02
C CYS A 3 16.99 -11.87 -16.70
N GLN A 4 17.81 -11.65 -17.73
CA GLN A 4 17.88 -10.37 -18.41
C GLN A 4 16.63 -10.16 -19.28
N GLU A 5 16.28 -11.15 -20.10
CA GLU A 5 15.04 -11.17 -20.88
C GLU A 5 13.82 -11.04 -19.96
N CYS A 6 13.80 -11.74 -18.83
CA CYS A 6 12.73 -11.64 -17.85
C CYS A 6 12.56 -10.21 -17.32
N ARG A 7 13.66 -9.50 -17.01
CA ARG A 7 13.61 -8.13 -16.50
C ARG A 7 13.09 -7.15 -17.55
N GLU A 8 13.52 -7.31 -18.79
CA GLU A 8 13.04 -6.49 -19.91
C GLU A 8 11.53 -6.65 -20.11
N VAL A 9 11.04 -7.89 -20.13
CA VAL A 9 9.60 -8.17 -20.25
C VAL A 9 8.81 -7.65 -19.04
N LEU A 10 9.34 -7.79 -17.81
CA LEU A 10 8.70 -7.24 -16.61
C LEU A 10 8.61 -5.71 -16.66
N SER A 11 9.65 -5.03 -17.17
CA SER A 11 9.61 -3.58 -17.39
C SER A 11 8.56 -3.20 -18.44
N ALA A 12 8.59 -3.84 -19.61
CA ALA A 12 7.59 -3.60 -20.66
C ALA A 12 6.15 -3.89 -20.18
N ALA A 13 5.96 -4.86 -19.28
CA ALA A 13 4.67 -5.14 -18.69
C ALA A 13 4.15 -3.99 -17.81
N LEU A 14 5.02 -3.32 -17.06
CA LEU A 14 4.66 -2.15 -16.24
C LEU A 14 4.24 -0.95 -17.10
N ASP A 15 4.80 -0.83 -18.30
CA ASP A 15 4.43 0.21 -19.26
C ASP A 15 3.25 -0.18 -20.17
N GLY A 16 2.74 -1.41 -20.04
CA GLY A 16 1.63 -1.93 -20.84
C GLY A 16 2.03 -2.38 -22.26
N GLU A 17 3.33 -2.52 -22.53
CA GLU A 17 3.90 -2.80 -23.84
C GLU A 17 4.17 -4.30 -24.07
N ALA A 18 4.28 -5.10 -23.01
CA ALA A 18 4.53 -6.55 -23.13
C ALA A 18 3.30 -7.33 -23.61
N ALA A 19 3.48 -8.24 -24.56
CA ALA A 19 2.42 -9.12 -25.04
C ALA A 19 1.98 -10.15 -23.97
N PRO A 20 0.74 -10.67 -24.02
CA PRO A 20 0.25 -11.63 -23.02
C PRO A 20 1.14 -12.89 -22.87
N ALA A 21 1.68 -13.41 -23.97
CA ALA A 21 2.55 -14.59 -23.95
C ALA A 21 3.90 -14.30 -23.28
N GLU A 22 4.48 -13.12 -23.52
CA GLU A 22 5.73 -12.68 -22.90
C GLU A 22 5.53 -12.51 -21.39
N ARG A 23 4.45 -11.84 -20.97
CA ARG A 23 4.09 -11.69 -19.56
C ARG A 23 3.93 -13.04 -18.86
N ALA A 24 3.29 -14.01 -19.52
CA ALA A 24 3.14 -15.35 -18.96
C ALA A 24 4.49 -16.06 -18.78
N ALA A 25 5.38 -15.96 -19.77
CA ALA A 25 6.71 -16.56 -19.70
C ALA A 25 7.59 -15.90 -18.62
N ALA A 26 7.55 -14.57 -18.49
CA ALA A 26 8.24 -13.83 -17.43
C ALA A 26 7.68 -14.14 -16.04
N GLY A 27 6.35 -14.25 -15.91
CA GLY A 27 5.70 -14.67 -14.67
C GLY A 27 6.14 -16.09 -14.24
N ALA A 28 6.22 -17.03 -15.18
CA ALA A 28 6.71 -18.38 -14.91
C ALA A 28 8.18 -18.37 -14.45
N HIS A 29 9.04 -17.56 -15.06
CA HIS A 29 10.44 -17.42 -14.63
C HIS A 29 10.54 -16.79 -13.24
N ALA A 30 9.84 -15.68 -12.98
CA ALA A 30 9.86 -14.98 -11.70
C ALA A 30 9.35 -15.86 -10.54
N ALA A 31 8.41 -16.77 -10.81
CA ALA A 31 7.95 -17.74 -9.82
C ALA A 31 9.05 -18.73 -9.37
N GLY A 32 10.02 -19.02 -10.24
CA GLY A 32 11.15 -19.91 -9.95
C GLY A 32 12.47 -19.21 -9.59
N CYS A 33 12.57 -17.89 -9.77
CA CYS A 33 13.81 -17.14 -9.59
C CYS A 33 13.65 -16.01 -8.55
N PRO A 34 14.26 -16.15 -7.34
CA PRO A 34 14.14 -15.16 -6.27
C PRO A 34 14.61 -13.75 -6.67
N ASP A 35 15.64 -13.65 -7.50
CA ASP A 35 16.15 -12.34 -7.94
C ASP A 35 15.19 -11.63 -8.90
N CYS A 36 14.53 -12.37 -9.79
CA CYS A 36 13.52 -11.80 -10.69
C CYS A 36 12.21 -11.49 -9.97
N SER A 37 11.83 -12.29 -8.97
CA SER A 37 10.70 -11.97 -8.07
C SER A 37 10.94 -10.68 -7.29
N ARG A 38 12.13 -10.52 -6.70
CA ARG A 38 12.51 -9.29 -5.99
C ARG A 38 12.57 -8.09 -6.93
N TYR A 39 13.19 -8.24 -8.10
CA TYR A 39 13.19 -7.21 -9.14
C TYR A 39 11.78 -6.76 -9.52
N ALA A 40 10.86 -7.71 -9.75
CA ALA A 40 9.47 -7.38 -10.11
C ALA A 40 8.80 -6.53 -9.02
N ALA A 41 8.95 -6.90 -7.74
CA ALA A 41 8.38 -6.17 -6.61
C ALA A 41 9.00 -4.76 -6.45
N ASP A 42 10.32 -4.64 -6.64
CA ASP A 42 11.03 -3.37 -6.55
C ASP A 42 10.67 -2.44 -7.72
N ALA A 43 10.61 -2.96 -8.95
CA ALA A 43 10.22 -2.22 -10.14
C ALA A 43 8.77 -1.70 -10.02
N ASP A 44 7.84 -2.55 -9.61
CA ASP A 44 6.44 -2.18 -9.35
C ASP A 44 6.31 -1.08 -8.26
N ARG A 45 7.09 -1.19 -7.18
CA ARG A 45 7.15 -0.15 -6.14
C ARG A 45 7.65 1.19 -6.69
N VAL A 46 8.77 1.19 -7.40
CA VAL A 46 9.36 2.42 -7.97
C VAL A 46 8.41 3.04 -8.99
N THR A 47 7.80 2.23 -9.86
CA THR A 47 6.82 2.70 -10.86
C THR A 47 5.63 3.39 -10.20
N ARG A 48 5.08 2.83 -9.10
CA ARG A 48 4.03 3.51 -8.34
C ARG A 48 4.50 4.84 -7.75
N LEU A 49 5.66 4.87 -7.11
CA LEU A 49 6.17 6.09 -6.50
C LEU A 49 6.45 7.18 -7.54
N ALA A 50 6.88 6.80 -8.74
CA ALA A 50 7.15 7.74 -9.82
C ALA A 50 5.87 8.29 -10.47
N ARG A 51 4.79 7.50 -10.52
CA ARG A 51 3.54 7.86 -11.23
C ARG A 51 2.50 8.49 -10.31
N VAL A 52 2.51 8.18 -9.02
CA VAL A 52 1.52 8.68 -8.05
C VAL A 52 2.04 9.96 -7.42
N GLY A 53 1.38 11.08 -7.71
CA GLY A 53 1.60 12.37 -7.08
C GLY A 53 0.28 13.01 -6.65
N PRO A 54 0.34 14.10 -5.88
CA PRO A 54 -0.84 14.92 -5.61
C PRO A 54 -1.51 15.31 -6.92
N ALA A 55 -2.83 15.12 -7.00
CA ALA A 55 -3.59 15.59 -8.14
C ALA A 55 -3.52 17.12 -8.18
N GLU A 56 -3.30 17.68 -9.37
CA GLU A 56 -3.48 19.11 -9.59
C GLU A 56 -4.94 19.50 -9.32
N GLN A 57 -5.15 20.74 -8.88
CA GLN A 57 -6.51 21.24 -8.68
C GLN A 57 -7.22 21.32 -10.04
N MET A 58 -8.19 20.44 -10.25
CA MET A 58 -9.06 20.41 -11.42
C MET A 58 -10.52 20.59 -11.02
N PRO A 59 -11.39 21.09 -11.91
CA PRO A 59 -12.83 21.10 -11.67
C PRO A 59 -13.34 19.69 -11.38
N ASP A 60 -14.29 19.57 -10.43
CA ASP A 60 -14.96 18.30 -10.19
C ASP A 60 -15.88 17.96 -11.37
N VAL A 61 -15.47 16.94 -12.14
CA VAL A 61 -16.21 16.42 -13.30
C VAL A 61 -16.88 15.08 -13.02
N ALA A 62 -16.81 14.57 -11.78
CA ALA A 62 -17.32 13.25 -11.45
C ALA A 62 -18.80 13.10 -11.79
N GLY A 63 -19.61 14.10 -11.45
CA GLY A 63 -21.05 14.11 -11.77
C GLY A 63 -21.33 14.03 -13.28
N THR A 64 -20.59 14.79 -14.09
CA THR A 64 -20.73 14.81 -15.56
C THR A 64 -20.38 13.45 -16.17
N VAL A 65 -19.28 12.85 -15.72
CA VAL A 65 -18.84 11.52 -16.21
C VAL A 65 -19.85 10.45 -15.82
N LEU A 66 -20.32 10.44 -14.57
CA LEU A 66 -21.32 9.48 -14.09
C LEU A 66 -22.63 9.59 -14.88
N ALA A 67 -23.11 10.82 -15.12
CA ALA A 67 -24.30 11.05 -15.93
C ALA A 67 -24.12 10.56 -17.38
N ALA A 68 -22.94 10.77 -17.99
CA ALA A 68 -22.63 10.28 -19.33
C ALA A 68 -22.60 8.74 -19.42
N LEU A 69 -22.21 8.07 -18.33
CA LEU A 69 -22.25 6.61 -18.20
C LEU A 69 -23.64 6.06 -17.82
N GLY A 70 -24.65 6.92 -17.64
CA GLY A 70 -26.00 6.53 -17.23
C GLY A 70 -26.12 6.17 -15.73
N VAL A 71 -25.10 6.47 -14.93
CA VAL A 71 -25.13 6.27 -13.48
C VAL A 71 -25.95 7.41 -12.87
N THR A 72 -27.22 7.11 -12.58
CA THR A 72 -28.19 8.11 -12.11
C THR A 72 -28.28 8.14 -10.58
N GLU A 73 -28.03 7.00 -9.94
CA GLU A 73 -27.91 6.89 -8.49
C GLU A 73 -26.54 6.26 -8.19
N PRO A 74 -25.64 6.96 -7.47
CA PRO A 74 -24.45 6.30 -6.97
C PRO A 74 -24.90 5.19 -6.01
N ALA A 75 -24.25 4.03 -6.09
CA ALA A 75 -24.44 2.99 -5.07
C ALA A 75 -24.24 3.65 -3.68
N PRO A 76 -25.07 3.30 -2.68
CA PRO A 76 -24.88 3.83 -1.35
C PRO A 76 -23.43 3.58 -0.93
N ALA A 77 -22.79 4.64 -0.42
CA ALA A 77 -21.43 4.50 0.09
C ALA A 77 -21.38 3.29 1.01
N PRO A 78 -20.37 2.41 0.90
CA PRO A 78 -20.20 1.37 1.89
C PRO A 78 -20.21 2.06 3.26
N ALA A 79 -20.99 1.52 4.20
CA ALA A 79 -21.02 2.06 5.55
C ALA A 79 -19.57 2.24 6.00
N PRO A 80 -19.22 3.38 6.62
CA PRO A 80 -17.87 3.58 7.13
C PRO A 80 -17.53 2.35 7.96
N VAL A 81 -16.49 1.63 7.56
CA VAL A 81 -15.96 0.53 8.37
C VAL A 81 -15.61 1.14 9.72
N GLU A 82 -16.20 0.65 10.81
CA GLU A 82 -15.80 1.09 12.14
C GLU A 82 -14.30 0.88 12.26
N GLN A 83 -13.56 1.98 12.30
CA GLN A 83 -12.14 1.91 12.54
C GLN A 83 -11.97 1.52 14.00
N PRO A 84 -11.35 0.37 14.31
CA PRO A 84 -11.17 -0.04 15.69
C PRO A 84 -10.37 1.04 16.42
N VAL A 85 -10.91 1.52 17.54
CA VAL A 85 -10.15 2.39 18.46
C VAL A 85 -9.05 1.54 19.06
N LEU A 86 -7.82 1.74 18.59
CA LEU A 86 -6.66 1.02 19.10
C LEU A 86 -6.25 1.63 20.45
N THR A 87 -6.24 0.82 21.51
CA THR A 87 -5.72 1.21 22.83
C THR A 87 -4.49 0.39 23.20
N CYS A 88 -3.55 0.98 23.94
CA CYS A 88 -2.40 0.26 24.48
C CYS A 88 -2.85 -0.74 25.57
N VAL A 89 -2.31 -1.96 25.56
CA VAL A 89 -2.50 -2.93 26.66
C VAL A 89 -1.70 -2.47 27.89
N SER A 90 -2.25 -2.69 29.09
CA SER A 90 -1.58 -2.45 30.37
C SER A 90 -0.24 -3.20 30.44
N GLY A 91 0.83 -2.53 30.84
CA GLY A 91 2.22 -3.01 30.77
C GLY A 91 2.95 -2.61 29.47
N GLY A 92 2.32 -1.79 28.63
CA GLY A 92 2.90 -1.24 27.40
C GLY A 92 3.68 0.05 27.64
N CYS A 93 4.37 0.51 26.60
CA CYS A 93 5.19 1.73 26.62
C CYS A 93 4.42 3.04 26.92
N CYS A 94 3.08 2.98 27.02
CA CYS A 94 2.17 4.10 27.25
C CYS A 94 1.82 4.32 28.74
N ASP A 95 2.32 3.52 29.69
CA ASP A 95 1.98 3.57 31.13
C ASP A 95 2.56 4.79 31.90
N ALA A 96 2.87 5.89 31.20
CA ALA A 96 3.22 7.16 31.85
C ALA A 96 1.96 8.03 32.00
N ALA A 97 1.81 8.65 33.18
CA ALA A 97 0.63 9.39 33.65
C ALA A 97 0.24 10.65 32.84
N ASP A 98 0.86 10.89 31.68
CA ASP A 98 0.64 12.08 30.84
C ASP A 98 0.40 11.66 29.38
N ALA A 99 -0.73 10.98 29.12
CA ALA A 99 -1.16 10.63 27.76
C ALA A 99 -2.06 11.73 27.17
N GLY A 100 -1.50 12.58 26.31
CA GLY A 100 -2.26 13.46 25.42
C GLY A 100 -2.86 12.69 24.22
N PRO A 101 -3.75 13.32 23.41
CA PRO A 101 -4.30 12.69 22.21
C PRO A 101 -3.18 12.34 21.21
N ALA A 102 -3.15 11.09 20.76
CA ALA A 102 -2.15 10.61 19.81
C ALA A 102 -2.30 11.33 18.44
N PRO A 103 -1.20 11.81 17.82
CA PRO A 103 -1.26 12.30 16.45
C PRO A 103 -1.52 11.13 15.50
N ALA A 104 -2.36 11.37 14.49
CA ALA A 104 -2.64 10.39 13.45
C ALA A 104 -1.37 10.11 12.61
N GLY A 105 -0.84 8.89 12.69
CA GLY A 105 0.08 8.40 11.65
C GLY A 105 1.24 7.51 12.11
N SER A 106 0.99 6.21 12.14
CA SER A 106 1.81 5.18 11.48
C SER A 106 0.98 3.89 11.46
N ALA A 107 1.33 2.88 10.64
CA ALA A 107 0.56 1.63 10.61
C ALA A 107 0.49 0.90 11.98
N CYS A 108 1.29 1.32 12.97
CA CYS A 108 1.21 0.92 14.38
C CYS A 108 0.79 2.04 15.36
N GLY A 109 0.65 3.30 14.93
CA GLY A 109 0.23 4.42 15.79
C GLY A 109 1.23 4.88 16.87
N CYS A 110 2.49 4.43 16.84
CA CYS A 110 3.50 4.79 17.86
C CYS A 110 4.09 6.19 17.62
N LEU A 111 4.39 6.92 18.71
CA LEU A 111 5.25 8.11 18.68
C LEU A 111 6.67 7.74 18.24
N ALA A 112 7.34 8.66 17.54
CA ALA A 112 8.74 8.51 17.09
C ALA A 112 9.75 8.32 18.24
N SER A 113 9.34 8.54 19.49
CA SER A 113 10.13 8.33 20.70
C SER A 113 9.99 6.94 21.33
N CYS A 114 9.18 6.05 20.75
CA CYS A 114 8.96 4.71 21.31
C CYS A 114 10.19 3.82 21.06
N GLY A 115 10.91 3.46 22.12
CA GLY A 115 12.12 2.61 22.09
C GLY A 115 11.90 1.14 21.72
N CYS A 116 10.87 0.81 20.94
CA CYS A 116 10.51 -0.57 20.58
C CYS A 116 11.18 -1.08 19.28
N GLY A 117 12.01 -0.27 18.60
CA GLY A 117 12.85 -0.70 17.48
C GLY A 117 12.09 -1.07 16.19
N CYS A 118 10.79 -0.83 16.10
CA CYS A 118 9.97 -1.23 14.94
C CYS A 118 10.37 -0.49 13.64
N GLN A 119 10.87 0.74 13.74
CA GLN A 119 11.40 1.52 12.60
C GLN A 119 12.75 0.96 12.09
N GLU A 120 13.38 0.06 12.84
CA GLU A 120 14.67 -0.56 12.54
C GLU A 120 14.52 -2.03 12.11
N GLY A 121 13.29 -2.48 11.85
CA GLY A 121 13.00 -3.84 11.35
C GLY A 121 12.75 -4.90 12.43
N ALA A 122 12.67 -4.53 13.71
CA ALA A 122 12.29 -5.46 14.77
C ALA A 122 10.78 -5.79 14.72
N PRO A 123 10.37 -7.02 15.04
CA PRO A 123 8.95 -7.40 15.04
C PRO A 123 8.19 -6.65 16.14
N CYS A 124 7.06 -6.05 15.76
CA CYS A 124 6.19 -5.32 16.68
C CYS A 124 5.68 -6.26 17.79
N ARG A 125 5.85 -5.84 19.05
CA ARG A 125 5.36 -6.56 20.25
C ARG A 125 4.14 -5.90 20.89
N CYS A 126 3.59 -4.87 20.27
CA CYS A 126 2.37 -4.22 20.74
C CYS A 126 1.18 -5.11 20.40
N GLY A 127 0.50 -5.64 21.41
CA GLY A 127 -0.84 -6.23 21.23
C GLY A 127 -1.88 -5.12 21.27
N THR A 128 -2.78 -5.07 20.29
CA THR A 128 -3.99 -4.24 20.36
C THR A 128 -5.16 -5.12 20.76
N ARG A 129 -6.08 -4.58 21.56
CA ARG A 129 -7.38 -5.22 21.84
C ARG A 129 -8.46 -4.35 21.21
N ALA A 130 -9.36 -4.96 20.44
CA ALA A 130 -10.59 -4.27 20.05
C ALA A 130 -11.38 -3.95 21.34
N ALA A 131 -11.83 -2.70 21.47
CA ALA A 131 -12.66 -2.27 22.60
C ALA A 131 -14.01 -3.01 22.61
#